data_AF-A0A851XL93-F1
#
_entry.id   AF-A0A851XL93-F1
#
_cell.length_a   1.000
_cell.length_b   1.000
_cell.length_c   1.000
_cell.angle_alpha   90.00
_cell.angle_beta   90.00
_cell.angle_gamma   90.00
#
_symmetry.space_group_name_H-M   'P 1'
#
loop_
_entity.id
_entity.type
_entity.pdbx_description
1 polymer ?
#
loop_
_entity_poly.entity_id
_entity_poly.type
_entity_poly.pdbx_seq_one_letter_code
_entity_poly.pdbx_strand_id
1 'polypeptide(L)' 'FSQKKTLGIHQRMHSGQSRKVPRCSYCGKVFTCSSNLNRHQMIHTGERPYACNECPK' A
#
# COMPACT_ATOMS: atom_id res chain seq x y z
N PHE A 1 -7.11 18.03 5.49
CA PHE A 1 -7.33 16.99 4.46
C PHE A 1 -6.92 17.52 3.08
N SER A 2 -5.65 17.43 2.68
CA SER A 2 -5.14 18.13 1.47
C SER A 2 -4.77 17.22 0.29
N GLN A 3 -5.50 16.12 0.08
CA GLN A 3 -5.33 15.30 -1.14
C GLN A 3 -6.69 14.80 -1.65
N LYS A 4 -7.19 15.42 -2.74
CA LYS A 4 -8.42 15.01 -3.45
C LYS A 4 -8.46 13.50 -3.79
N LYS A 5 -7.29 12.87 -3.99
CA LYS A 5 -7.15 11.42 -4.24
C LYS A 5 -7.58 10.56 -3.05
N THR A 6 -7.35 11.00 -1.82
CA THR A 6 -7.69 10.26 -0.59
C THR A 6 -9.20 10.26 -0.36
N LEU A 7 -9.86 11.40 -0.62
CA LEU A 7 -11.31 11.53 -0.47
C LEU A 7 -12.06 10.64 -1.45
N GLY A 8 -11.58 10.55 -2.70
CA GLY A 8 -12.19 9.69 -3.71
C GLY A 8 -12.17 8.21 -3.32
N ILE A 9 -11.13 7.72 -2.62
CA ILE A 9 -11.08 6.33 -2.14
C ILE A 9 -11.98 6.12 -0.94
N HIS A 10 -11.96 7.08 0.00
CA HIS A 10 -12.84 7.07 1.16
C HIS A 10 -14.32 6.98 0.75
N GLN A 11 -14.77 7.86 -0.15
CA GLN A 11 -16.16 7.85 -0.65
C GLN A 11 -16.50 6.57 -1.42
N ARG A 12 -15.55 6.00 -2.17
CA ARG A 12 -15.77 4.77 -2.94
C ARG A 12 -15.94 3.51 -2.09
N MET A 13 -15.42 3.49 -0.86
CA MET A 13 -15.69 2.38 0.07
C MET A 13 -17.16 2.31 0.51
N HIS A 14 -17.88 3.44 0.46
CA HIS A 14 -19.31 3.49 0.76
C HIS A 14 -20.20 3.03 -0.41
N SER A 15 -19.71 3.08 -1.65
CA SER A 15 -20.54 2.87 -2.85
C SER A 15 -20.53 1.44 -3.41
N GLY A 16 -19.88 0.48 -2.74
CA GLY A 16 -19.82 -0.92 -3.20
C GLY A 16 -19.11 -1.15 -4.55
N GLN A 17 -18.51 -0.10 -5.12
CA GLN A 17 -17.89 -0.15 -6.44
C GLN A 17 -16.45 -0.66 -6.29
N SER A 18 -16.28 -1.97 -6.41
CA SER A 18 -15.00 -2.69 -6.43
C SER A 18 -14.15 -2.32 -7.65
N ARG A 19 -13.69 -1.06 -7.73
CA ARG A 19 -12.45 -0.79 -8.45
C ARG A 19 -11.32 -1.43 -7.63
N LYS A 20 -10.45 -2.15 -8.33
CA LYS A 20 -9.25 -2.81 -7.81
C LYS A 20 -8.32 -1.78 -7.14
N VAL A 21 -8.63 -1.42 -5.89
CA VAL A 21 -7.79 -0.56 -5.06
C VAL A 21 -6.63 -1.41 -4.55
N PRO A 22 -5.38 -0.93 -4.66
CA PRO A 22 -4.24 -1.64 -4.10
C PRO A 22 -4.44 -1.83 -2.59
N ARG A 23 -4.62 -3.07 -2.15
CA ARG A 23 -4.82 -3.43 -0.75
C ARG A 23 -3.70 -4.37 -0.30
N CYS A 24 -3.22 -4.17 0.91
CA CYS A 24 -2.25 -5.05 1.55
C CYS A 24 -2.91 -6.40 1.86
N SER A 25 -2.30 -7.48 1.38
CA SER A 25 -2.73 -8.85 1.67
C SER A 25 -2.51 -9.25 3.14
N TYR A 26 -1.54 -8.65 3.82
CA TYR A 26 -1.20 -9.01 5.20
C TYR A 26 -2.14 -8.38 6.24
N CYS A 27 -2.44 -7.08 6.10
CA CYS A 27 -3.22 -6.34 7.10
C CYS A 27 -4.48 -5.69 6.54
N GLY A 28 -4.73 -5.83 5.24
CA GLY A 28 -5.92 -5.28 4.62
C GLY A 28 -5.94 -3.76 4.44
N LYS A 29 -4.85 -3.03 4.71
CA LYS A 29 -4.78 -1.58 4.47
C LYS A 29 -4.91 -1.26 2.98
N VAL A 30 -5.72 -0.25 2.66
CA VAL A 30 -5.95 0.23 1.29
C VAL A 30 -5.04 1.42 0.99
N PHE A 31 -4.45 1.43 -0.21
CA PHE A 31 -3.54 2.46 -0.69
C PHE A 31 -4.09 3.11 -1.95
N THR A 32 -3.74 4.38 -2.13
CA THR A 32 -4.08 5.16 -3.34
C THR A 32 -3.25 4.79 -4.55
N CYS A 33 -2.03 4.29 -4.34
CA CYS A 33 -1.05 3.99 -5.37
C CYS A 33 -0.38 2.64 -5.09
N SER A 34 -0.12 1.87 -6.13
CA SER A 34 0.56 0.56 -6.05
C SER A 34 1.99 0.69 -5.51
N SER A 35 2.71 1.77 -5.81
CA SER A 35 4.05 2.04 -5.26
C SER A 35 4.06 2.16 -3.73
N ASN A 36 3.04 2.81 -3.16
CA ASN A 36 2.88 2.91 -1.71
C ASN A 36 2.54 1.56 -1.08
N LEU A 37 1.72 0.74 -1.76
CA LEU A 37 1.43 -0.62 -1.33
C LEU A 37 2.70 -1.48 -1.33
N ASN A 38 3.48 -1.45 -2.42
CA ASN A 38 4.72 -2.22 -2.53
C ASN A 38 5.69 -1.89 -1.40
N ARG A 39 5.92 -0.58 -1.15
CA ARG A 39 6.74 -0.13 -0.02
C ARG A 39 6.17 -0.56 1.33
N HIS A 40 4.85 -0.61 1.47
CA HIS A 40 4.21 -1.09 2.69
C HIS A 40 4.35 -2.61 2.86
N GLN A 41 4.32 -3.41 1.81
CA GLN A 41 4.45 -4.87 1.95
C GLN A 41 5.83 -5.29 2.49
N MET A 42 6.85 -4.49 2.22
CA MET A 42 8.21 -4.68 2.75
C MET A 42 8.29 -4.66 4.28
N ILE A 43 7.36 -3.99 4.98
CA ILE A 43 7.33 -4.02 6.45
C ILE A 43 6.80 -5.34 7.01
N HIS A 44 6.04 -6.11 6.21
CA HIS A 44 5.53 -7.43 6.59
C HIS A 44 6.50 -8.54 6.20
N THR A 45 7.09 -8.45 5.00
CA THR A 45 8.06 -9.44 4.53
C THR A 45 9.45 -9.25 5.14
N GLY A 46 9.73 -8.07 5.70
CA GLY A 46 11.07 -7.71 6.15
C GLY A 46 12.07 -7.57 4.99
N GLU A 47 11.60 -7.66 3.74
CA GLU A 47 12.44 -7.49 2.56
C GLU A 47 12.85 -6.03 2.46
N ARG A 48 14.13 -5.75 2.72
CA ARG A 48 14.73 -4.47 2.38
C ARG A 48 14.93 -4.46 0.86
N PRO A 49 14.34 -3.53 0.09
CA PRO A 49 14.52 -3.45 -1.36
C PRO A 49 15.97 -3.15 -1.75
N TYR A 50 16.72 -2.57 -0.81
CA TYR A 50 18.16 -2.44 -0.88
C TYR A 50 18.76 -3.62 -0.11
N ALA A 51 19.01 -4.72 -0.82
CA ALA A 51 19.89 -5.76 -0.33
C ALA A 51 21.25 -5.10 -0.09
N CYS A 52 21.66 -5.02 1.18
CA CYS A 52 23.02 -4.62 1.47
C CYS A 52 23.91 -5.85 1.20
N ASN A 53 24.60 -5.88 0.06
CA ASN A 53 25.60 -6.90 -0.21
C ASN A 53 26.82 -6.81 0.74
N GLU A 54 26.93 -5.73 1.51
CA GLU A 54 28.05 -5.47 2.42
C GLU A 54 27.74 -5.78 3.89
N CYS A 55 26.48 -6.07 4.25
CA CYS A 55 26.15 -6.53 5.60
C CYS A 55 26.01 -8.06 5.57
N PRO A 56 26.95 -8.82 6.17
CA PRO A 56 26.69 -10.24 6.42
C PRO A 56 25.44 -10.36 7.30
N LYS A 57 24.60 -11.36 6.97
CA LYS A 57 23.39 -11.72 7.70
C LYS A 57 23.64 -11.92 9.20
#